data_AF-A0A4R2BYL0-F1
#
_entry.id   AF-A0A4R2BYL0-F1
#
_cell.length_a   1.000
_cell.length_b   1.000
_cell.length_c   1.000
_cell.angle_alpha   90.00
_cell.angle_beta   90.00
_cell.angle_gamma   90.00
#
_symmetry.space_group_name_H-M   'P 1'
#
loop_
_entity.id
_entity.type
_entity.pdbx_description
1 polymer ?
#
loop_
_entity_poly.entity_id
_entity_poly.type
_entity_poly.pdbx_seq_one_letter_code
_entity_poly.pdbx_strand_id
1 'polypeptide(L)'
;MKYTALSVAVALGLATPAQSAVSGFFDAAEQVQAIVASTMVSSAMKEMPFDTLEQVRTRDNGDVEWRVQNSECYVIVTLKPIRPAALGKTTYEVEGVSTCEGSDIEDEAE
;
A
#
# COMPACT_ATOMS: atom_id res chain seq x y z
N MET A 1 58.42 30.31 -12.56
CA MET A 1 58.15 29.04 -11.85
C MET A 1 57.78 29.35 -10.41
N LYS A 2 56.50 29.21 -10.07
CA LYS A 2 55.99 29.08 -8.69
C LYS A 2 54.53 28.63 -8.82
N TYR A 3 54.35 27.31 -8.77
CA TYR A 3 53.05 26.65 -8.69
C TYR A 3 52.53 26.70 -7.25
N THR A 4 51.32 26.16 -7.04
CA THR A 4 50.58 25.91 -5.78
C THR A 4 49.89 27.13 -5.16
N ALA A 5 48.60 27.13 -4.83
CA ALA A 5 47.60 26.08 -4.62
C ALA A 5 46.21 26.62 -5.04
N LEU A 6 45.45 25.97 -5.93
CA LEU A 6 44.49 24.87 -5.68
C LEU A 6 43.65 25.05 -4.40
N SER A 7 42.60 25.87 -4.47
CA SER A 7 41.48 25.83 -3.52
C SER A 7 40.28 25.20 -4.22
N VAL A 8 40.24 23.87 -4.23
CA VAL A 8 39.03 23.10 -4.54
C VAL A 8 38.09 23.28 -3.35
N ALA A 9 37.08 24.13 -3.51
CA ALA A 9 35.98 24.21 -2.57
C ALA A 9 35.17 22.92 -2.69
N VAL A 10 35.45 21.97 -1.79
CA VAL A 10 34.72 20.71 -1.63
C VAL A 10 33.29 21.05 -1.22
N ALA A 11 32.35 20.71 -2.11
CA ALA A 11 30.92 20.76 -1.86
C ALA A 11 30.56 19.77 -0.73
N LEU A 12 30.52 20.28 0.51
CA LEU A 12 30.07 19.54 1.67
C LEU A 12 28.55 19.43 1.66
N GLY A 13 28.07 18.32 1.09
CA GLY A 13 27.13 17.43 1.75
C GLY A 13 25.79 18.00 2.21
N LEU A 14 24.89 18.28 1.26
CA LEU A 14 23.47 18.07 1.49
C LEU A 14 23.14 16.61 1.14
N ALA A 15 23.66 15.68 1.94
CA ALA A 15 23.14 14.32 1.98
C ALA A 15 21.84 14.35 2.81
N THR A 16 20.81 15.04 2.32
CA THR A 16 19.46 14.74 2.78
C THR A 16 19.23 13.28 2.40
N PRO A 17 18.89 12.38 3.35
CA PRO A 17 18.42 11.08 2.94
C PRO A 17 17.24 11.36 2.01
N ALA A 18 17.38 10.97 0.74
CA ALA A 18 16.23 10.79 -0.12
C ALA A 18 15.47 9.64 0.54
N GLN A 19 14.66 9.97 1.55
CA GLN A 19 13.52 9.15 1.88
C GLN A 19 12.71 9.18 0.59
N SER A 20 12.90 8.15 -0.22
CA SER A 20 11.96 7.80 -1.26
C SER A 20 10.68 7.43 -0.51
N ALA A 21 9.97 8.45 -0.03
CA ALA A 21 8.57 8.38 0.26
C ALA A 21 7.97 8.05 -1.10
N VAL A 22 7.76 6.76 -1.31
CA VAL A 22 7.01 6.22 -2.43
C VAL A 22 5.73 7.06 -2.49
N SER A 23 5.38 7.59 -3.67
CA SER A 23 4.19 8.42 -3.77
C SER A 23 2.98 7.62 -3.27
N GLY A 24 1.96 8.29 -2.75
CA GLY A 24 0.76 7.60 -2.24
C GLY A 24 0.15 6.64 -3.26
N PHE A 25 0.29 6.93 -4.56
CA PHE A 25 -0.10 6.02 -5.64
C PHE A 25 0.65 4.69 -5.61
N PHE A 26 1.98 4.72 -5.56
CA PHE A 26 2.79 3.49 -5.55
C PHE A 26 2.66 2.74 -4.23
N ASP A 27 2.46 3.44 -3.12
CA ASP A 27 2.19 2.82 -1.82
C ASP A 27 0.83 2.08 -1.85
N ALA A 28 -0.21 2.72 -2.38
CA ALA A 28 -1.50 2.07 -2.62
C ALA A 28 -1.37 0.87 -3.58
N ALA A 29 -0.52 0.94 -4.60
CA ALA A 29 -0.29 -0.19 -5.50
C ALA A 29 0.34 -1.41 -4.79
N GLU A 30 1.20 -1.20 -3.78
CA GLU A 30 1.72 -2.29 -2.95
C GLU A 30 0.62 -2.90 -2.07
N GLN A 31 -0.25 -2.06 -1.52
CA GLN A 31 -1.40 -2.50 -0.74
C GLN A 31 -2.37 -3.33 -1.58
N VAL A 32 -2.73 -2.86 -2.78
CA VAL A 32 -3.59 -3.59 -3.73
C VAL A 32 -2.96 -4.93 -4.09
N GLN A 33 -1.66 -4.96 -4.41
CA GLN A 33 -0.95 -6.21 -4.71
C GLN A 33 -1.05 -7.22 -3.56
N ALA A 34 -0.90 -6.78 -2.31
CA ALA A 34 -1.05 -7.65 -1.14
C ALA A 34 -2.48 -8.20 -1.00
N ILE A 35 -3.50 -7.37 -1.28
CA ILE A 35 -4.91 -7.79 -1.25
C ILE A 35 -5.18 -8.85 -2.32
N VAL A 36 -4.86 -8.56 -3.58
CA VAL A 36 -5.20 -9.44 -4.72
C VAL A 36 -4.39 -10.75 -4.73
N ALA A 37 -3.21 -10.77 -4.11
CA ALA A 37 -2.40 -11.98 -3.96
C ALA A 37 -2.83 -12.85 -2.76
N SER A 38 -3.76 -12.39 -1.92
CA SER A 38 -4.14 -13.07 -0.69
C SER A 38 -5.20 -14.15 -0.93
N THR A 39 -4.86 -15.39 -0.60
CA THR A 39 -5.82 -16.50 -0.57
C THR A 39 -6.91 -16.27 0.47
N MET A 40 -6.61 -15.60 1.58
CA MET A 40 -7.59 -15.26 2.61
C MET A 40 -8.68 -14.34 2.06
N VAL A 41 -8.28 -13.32 1.29
CA VAL A 41 -9.22 -12.40 0.63
C VAL A 41 -10.01 -13.16 -0.44
N SER A 42 -9.35 -13.94 -1.29
CA SER A 42 -10.01 -14.78 -2.29
C SER A 42 -11.07 -15.69 -1.67
N SER A 43 -10.75 -16.40 -0.58
CA SER A 43 -11.71 -17.28 0.09
C SER A 43 -12.87 -16.51 0.73
N ALA A 44 -12.61 -15.34 1.32
CA ALA A 44 -13.67 -14.49 1.88
C ALA A 44 -14.62 -13.96 0.78
N MET A 45 -14.07 -13.69 -0.41
CA MET A 45 -14.80 -13.29 -1.61
C MET A 45 -15.40 -14.47 -2.39
N LYS A 46 -15.38 -15.69 -1.83
CA LYS A 46 -15.88 -16.93 -2.46
C LYS A 46 -15.25 -17.20 -3.84
N GLU A 47 -14.00 -16.81 -4.01
CA GLU A 47 -13.23 -16.95 -5.26
C GLU A 47 -13.84 -16.19 -6.46
N MET A 48 -14.74 -15.24 -6.19
CA MET A 48 -15.31 -14.37 -7.21
C MET A 48 -14.38 -13.16 -7.47
N PRO A 49 -14.37 -12.62 -8.69
CA PRO A 49 -13.72 -11.34 -8.97
C PRO A 49 -14.28 -10.23 -8.08
N PHE A 50 -13.45 -9.23 -7.78
CA PHE A 50 -13.90 -7.99 -7.13
C PHE A 50 -14.23 -6.95 -8.20
N ASP A 51 -15.22 -6.12 -7.90
CA ASP A 51 -15.67 -5.00 -8.74
C ASP A 51 -15.06 -3.68 -8.26
N THR A 52 -14.97 -3.50 -6.94
CA THR A 52 -14.43 -2.28 -6.34
C THR A 52 -13.40 -2.59 -5.24
N LEU A 53 -12.45 -1.66 -5.12
CA LEU A 53 -11.39 -1.70 -4.12
C LEU A 53 -11.16 -0.27 -3.63
N GLU A 54 -11.58 0.02 -2.40
CA GLU A 54 -11.59 1.37 -1.83
C GLU A 54 -10.83 1.41 -0.50
N GLN A 55 -9.91 2.35 -0.35
CA GLN A 55 -9.24 2.57 0.93
C GLN A 55 -10.19 3.31 1.88
N VAL A 56 -10.58 2.67 2.98
CA VAL A 56 -11.56 3.22 3.91
C VAL A 56 -10.88 4.14 4.93
N ARG A 57 -9.75 3.69 5.50
CA ARG A 57 -8.99 4.47 6.48
C ARG A 57 -7.58 3.93 6.69
N THR A 58 -6.74 4.78 7.27
CA THR A 58 -5.52 4.36 7.98
C THR A 58 -5.78 4.50 9.48
N ARG A 59 -5.56 3.43 10.24
CA ARG A 59 -5.73 3.39 11.70
C ARG A 59 -4.57 4.12 12.40
N ASP A 60 -4.78 4.47 13.67
CA ASP A 60 -3.77 5.17 14.49
C ASP A 60 -2.48 4.35 14.69
N ASN A 61 -2.56 3.01 14.61
CA ASN A 61 -1.41 2.10 14.68
C ASN A 61 -0.67 1.93 13.34
N GLY A 62 -1.14 2.56 12.28
CA GLY A 62 -0.57 2.48 10.92
C GLY A 62 -1.15 1.37 10.04
N ASP A 63 -2.05 0.53 10.55
CA ASP A 63 -2.72 -0.45 9.71
C ASP A 63 -3.66 0.26 8.72
N VAL A 64 -3.84 -0.33 7.54
CA VAL A 64 -4.65 0.24 6.48
C VAL A 64 -5.85 -0.66 6.23
N GLU A 65 -7.04 -0.07 6.17
CA GLU A 65 -8.26 -0.81 5.84
C GLU A 65 -8.73 -0.51 4.43
N TRP A 66 -9.04 -1.59 3.71
CA TRP A 66 -9.64 -1.54 2.38
C TRP A 66 -10.99 -2.24 2.41
N ARG A 67 -11.98 -1.63 1.76
CA ARG A 67 -13.23 -2.29 1.37
C ARG A 67 -12.98 -2.95 0.01
N VAL A 68 -13.21 -4.25 -0.05
CA VAL A 68 -13.17 -5.04 -1.28
C VAL A 68 -14.56 -5.58 -1.52
N GLN A 69 -15.13 -5.31 -2.69
CA GLN A 69 -16.52 -5.63 -2.96
C GLN A 69 -16.67 -6.35 -4.29
N ASN A 70 -17.67 -7.22 -4.35
CA ASN A 70 -18.16 -7.83 -5.58
C ASN A 70 -19.70 -7.70 -5.64
N SER A 71 -20.29 -8.29 -6.67
CA SER A 71 -21.74 -8.31 -6.88
C SER A 71 -22.55 -8.93 -5.73
N GLU A 72 -21.95 -9.75 -4.86
CA GLU A 72 -22.67 -10.41 -3.76
C GLU A 72 -22.44 -9.78 -2.39
N CYS A 73 -21.21 -9.31 -2.11
CA CYS A 73 -20.85 -8.75 -0.81
C CYS A 73 -19.63 -7.85 -0.84
N TYR A 74 -19.37 -7.20 0.29
CA TYR A 74 -18.09 -6.59 0.59
C TYR A 74 -17.43 -7.22 1.83
N VAL A 75 -16.12 -7.07 1.90
CA VAL A 75 -15.30 -7.38 3.07
C VAL A 75 -14.39 -6.19 3.40
N ILE A 76 -14.03 -6.06 4.67
CA ILE A 76 -12.99 -5.16 5.13
C ILE A 76 -11.70 -5.94 5.30
N VAL A 77 -10.68 -5.59 4.52
CA VAL A 77 -9.34 -6.16 4.59
C VAL A 77 -8.46 -5.22 5.41
N THR A 78 -7.85 -5.74 6.48
CA THR A 78 -6.87 -5.02 7.28
C THR A 78 -5.46 -5.41 6.83
N LEU A 79 -4.69 -4.42 6.41
CA LEU A 79 -3.30 -4.55 5.99
C LEU A 79 -2.36 -4.02 7.06
N LYS A 80 -1.34 -4.82 7.37
CA LYS A 80 -0.26 -4.45 8.28
C LYS A 80 0.98 -4.01 7.47
N PRO A 81 1.50 -2.80 7.67
CA PRO A 81 2.72 -2.36 7.01
C PRO A 81 3.95 -3.07 7.57
N ILE A 82 4.74 -3.68 6.70
CA ILE A 82 6.01 -4.34 7.00
C ILE A 82 7.14 -3.44 6.51
N ARG A 83 7.88 -2.86 7.46
CA ARG A 83 9.04 -2.02 7.16
C ARG A 83 10.20 -2.87 6.65
N PRO A 84 10.96 -2.38 5.65
CA PRO A 84 12.12 -3.10 5.15
C PRO A 84 13.23 -3.12 6.21
N ALA A 85 13.97 -4.23 6.29
CA ALA A 85 15.10 -4.36 7.22
C ALA A 85 16.32 -3.50 6.84
N ALA A 86 16.40 -3.09 5.57
CA ALA A 86 17.44 -2.24 5.02
C ALA A 86 16.82 -1.25 4.01
N LEU A 87 17.62 -0.69 3.10
CA LEU A 87 17.09 0.10 1.98
C LEU A 87 16.03 -0.71 1.21
N GLY A 88 14.84 -0.14 1.07
CA GLY A 88 13.70 -0.81 0.44
C GLY A 88 12.42 0.00 0.60
N LYS A 89 11.30 -0.58 0.13
CA LYS A 89 9.94 -0.05 0.28
C LYS A 89 9.21 -0.75 1.42
N THR A 90 8.20 -0.10 1.97
CA THR A 90 7.21 -0.76 2.83
C THR A 90 6.42 -1.76 1.98
N THR A 91 6.25 -2.98 2.50
CA THR A 91 5.33 -3.98 1.93
C THR A 91 4.17 -4.20 2.88
N TYR A 92 3.16 -4.96 2.47
CA TYR A 92 1.95 -5.16 3.26
C TYR A 92 1.61 -6.64 3.39
N GLU A 93 1.10 -7.02 4.54
CA GLU A 93 0.53 -8.34 4.80
C GLU A 93 -0.93 -8.21 5.18
N VAL A 94 -1.77 -9.15 4.72
CA VAL A 94 -3.17 -9.24 5.16
C VAL A 94 -3.18 -9.82 6.58
N GLU A 95 -3.51 -8.99 7.56
CA GLU A 95 -3.61 -9.40 8.96
C GLU A 95 -5.00 -10.00 9.27
N GLY A 96 -6.04 -9.50 8.61
CA GLY A 96 -7.40 -9.99 8.79
C GLY A 96 -8.35 -9.57 7.68
N VAL A 97 -9.41 -10.37 7.52
CA VAL A 97 -10.51 -10.12 6.59
C VAL A 97 -11.82 -10.30 7.35
N SER A 98 -12.74 -9.35 7.23
CA SER A 98 -14.06 -9.46 7.85
C SER A 98 -14.89 -10.57 7.21
N THR A 99 -16.04 -10.88 7.81
CA THR A 99 -17.07 -11.65 7.14
C THR A 99 -17.63 -10.87 5.95
N CYS A 100 -18.09 -11.61 4.94
CA CYS A 100 -18.80 -11.11 3.77
C CYS A 100 -20.16 -10.54 4.22
N GLU A 101 -20.34 -9.23 4.05
CA GLU A 101 -21.54 -8.46 4.38
C GLU A 101 -22.19 -7.98 3.07
N GLY A 102 -23.53 -8.03 2.96
CA GLY A 102 -24.26 -7.89 1.68
C GLY A 102 -23.80 -6.72 0.78
N SER A 103 -23.93 -6.87 -0.54
CA SER A 103 -23.41 -5.87 -1.48
C SER A 103 -24.20 -4.56 -1.47
N ASP A 104 -23.47 -3.45 -1.37
CA ASP A 104 -23.97 -2.09 -1.55
C ASP A 104 -23.87 -1.60 -3.01
N ILE A 105 -23.52 -2.46 -3.99
CA ILE A 105 -23.57 -2.07 -5.41
C ILE A 105 -25.06 -1.95 -5.75
N GLU A 106 -25.58 -0.73 -5.72
CA GLU A 106 -26.90 -0.43 -6.26
C GLU A 106 -26.90 -0.90 -7.71
N ASP A 107 -27.86 -1.75 -8.08
CA ASP A 107 -28.08 -2.21 -9.45
C ASP A 107 -28.26 -0.99 -10.37
N GLU A 108 -27.18 -0.41 -10.89
CA GLU A 108 -27.23 0.47 -12.06
C GLU A 108 -27.48 -0.39 -13.30
N ALA A 109 -28.66 -1.03 -13.32
CA ALA A 109 -29.25 -1.66 -14.48
C ALA A 109 -30.01 -0.59 -15.27
N GLU A 110 -29.34 0.04 -16.24
CA GLU A 110 -29.97 0.69 -17.40
C GLU A 110 -29.88 -0.21 -18.64
#